data_AF-R7J4X4-F1
#
_entry.id   AF-R7J4X4-F1
#
_cell.length_a   1.000
_cell.length_b   1.000
_cell.length_c   1.000
_cell.angle_alpha   90.00
_cell.angle_beta   90.00
_cell.angle_gamma   90.00
#
_symmetry.space_group_name_H-M   'P 1'
#
loop_
_entity.id
_entity.type
_entity.pdbx_description
1 polymer ?
#
loop_
_entity_poly.entity_id
_entity_poly.type
_entity_poly.pdbx_seq_one_letter_code
_entity_poly.pdbx_strand_id
1 'polypeptide(L)'
;MPVRIIFMNGHCIIFVARSLHKVRKAKFNKSESECKKSLYYWLYNLRNMEQSEQEQNTVFTRLEEVVRIDNLSKDERAEYEASLKAYHDNKKVMEYAAALAREEGILIGEERGLKKGRMEGRVEGLLEAAHLMKQNGFSFEQIKLVTCLSDEEIRNL
;
A
#
# COMPACT_ATOMS: atom_id res chain seq x y z
N MET A 1 -24.43 -19.45 30.53
CA MET A 1 -25.00 -19.22 29.19
C MET A 1 -23.90 -19.49 28.17
N PRO A 2 -24.13 -20.29 27.12
CA PRO A 2 -23.09 -20.54 26.13
C PRO A 2 -22.87 -19.27 25.30
N VAL A 3 -21.65 -18.76 25.29
CA VAL A 3 -21.25 -17.63 24.45
C VAL A 3 -21.17 -18.14 23.02
N ARG A 4 -21.96 -17.56 22.10
CA ARG A 4 -21.90 -17.88 20.67
C ARG A 4 -20.87 -16.98 20.01
N ILE A 5 -19.86 -17.58 19.38
CA ILE A 5 -19.01 -16.88 18.40
C ILE A 5 -19.90 -16.49 17.22
N ILE A 6 -20.10 -15.20 17.01
CA ILE A 6 -20.78 -14.70 15.80
C ILE A 6 -19.69 -14.29 14.81
N PHE A 7 -19.55 -15.06 13.73
CA PHE A 7 -18.72 -14.67 12.59
C PHE A 7 -19.52 -13.68 11.73
N MET A 8 -19.05 -12.43 11.64
CA MET A 8 -19.58 -11.45 10.68
C MET A 8 -18.52 -11.16 9.63
N ASN A 9 -18.80 -11.53 8.38
CA ASN A 9 -18.02 -11.18 7.19
C ASN A 9 -16.50 -11.45 7.31
N GLY A 10 -16.12 -12.62 7.82
CA GLY A 10 -14.72 -13.05 7.88
C GLY A 10 -13.86 -12.38 8.97
N HIS A 11 -14.44 -11.56 9.84
CA HIS A 11 -13.77 -11.01 11.01
C HIS A 11 -14.29 -11.68 12.29
N CYS A 12 -13.40 -12.34 13.03
CA CYS A 12 -13.73 -12.93 14.32
C CYS A 12 -13.96 -11.81 15.36
N ILE A 13 -15.07 -11.85 16.09
CA ILE A 13 -15.42 -10.87 17.15
C ILE A 13 -14.34 -10.74 18.24
N ILE A 14 -13.53 -11.78 18.46
CA ILE A 14 -12.38 -11.73 19.37
C ILE A 14 -11.37 -10.65 18.95
N PHE A 15 -11.20 -10.45 17.64
CA PHE A 15 -10.38 -9.36 17.09
C PHE A 15 -10.96 -7.98 17.40
N VAL A 16 -12.29 -7.88 17.52
CA VAL A 16 -13.00 -6.63 17.86
C VAL A 16 -12.73 -6.24 19.31
N ALA A 17 -12.61 -7.14 20.28
CA ALA A 17 -12.30 -6.73 21.67
C ALA A 17 -10.88 -6.21 21.88
N ARG A 18 -9.89 -6.87 21.27
CA ARG A 18 -8.50 -6.36 21.30
C ARG A 18 -8.38 -5.01 20.57
N SER A 19 -9.21 -4.81 19.55
CA SER A 19 -9.38 -3.53 18.88
C SER A 19 -10.17 -2.53 19.73
N LEU A 20 -11.20 -2.94 20.47
CA LEU A 20 -12.00 -2.11 21.39
C LEU A 20 -11.14 -1.55 22.52
N HIS A 21 -10.23 -2.33 23.10
CA HIS A 21 -9.29 -1.81 24.10
C HIS A 21 -8.34 -0.76 23.50
N LYS A 22 -7.91 -0.94 22.24
CA LYS A 22 -7.14 0.06 21.49
C LYS A 22 -7.97 1.28 21.08
N VAL A 23 -9.24 1.10 20.73
CA VAL A 23 -10.23 2.13 20.36
C VAL A 23 -10.66 2.94 21.59
N ARG A 24 -10.69 2.34 22.78
CA ARG A 24 -10.87 3.05 24.06
C ARG A 24 -9.69 3.98 24.35
N LYS A 25 -8.46 3.55 24.06
CA LYS A 25 -7.25 4.39 24.19
C LYS A 25 -7.07 5.40 23.06
N ALA A 26 -7.52 5.07 21.86
CA ALA A 26 -7.51 5.95 20.69
C ALA A 26 -8.89 6.57 20.49
N LYS A 27 -9.14 7.70 21.18
CA LYS A 27 -10.34 8.56 21.05
C LYS A 27 -11.00 8.45 19.66
N PHE A 28 -11.96 7.55 19.50
CA PHE A 28 -12.65 7.34 18.23
C PHE A 28 -13.63 8.49 18.02
N ASN A 29 -13.16 9.53 17.34
CA ASN A 29 -13.87 10.78 17.09
C ASN A 29 -14.44 10.89 15.67
N LYS A 30 -14.66 9.76 14.99
CA LYS A 30 -15.27 9.78 13.65
C LYS A 30 -16.76 10.10 13.74
N SER A 31 -17.24 10.88 12.78
CA SER A 31 -18.67 11.17 12.60
C SER A 31 -19.36 10.04 11.81
N GLU A 32 -20.70 10.03 11.80
CA GLU A 32 -21.48 8.98 11.12
C GLU A 32 -21.10 8.83 9.63
N SER A 33 -20.92 9.97 8.95
CA SER A 33 -20.57 10.03 7.52
C SER A 33 -19.16 9.49 7.20
N GLU A 34 -18.28 9.42 8.21
CA GLU A 34 -16.93 8.87 8.07
C GLU A 34 -16.89 7.35 8.33
N CYS A 35 -17.97 6.76 8.84
CA CYS A 35 -18.07 5.36 9.22
C CYS A 35 -18.43 4.46 8.02
N LYS A 36 -17.60 4.49 6.97
CA LYS A 36 -17.85 3.78 5.69
C LYS A 36 -17.85 2.24 5.76
N LYS A 37 -17.44 1.65 6.90
CA LYS A 37 -17.43 0.18 7.09
C LYS A 37 -18.36 -0.20 8.22
N SER A 38 -19.06 -1.32 8.07
CA SER A 38 -20.03 -1.87 9.05
C SER A 38 -19.50 -1.92 10.49
N LEU A 39 -18.22 -2.26 10.68
CA LEU A 39 -17.56 -2.27 11.99
C LEU A 39 -17.46 -0.86 12.63
N TYR A 40 -17.11 0.16 11.83
CA TYR A 40 -17.01 1.53 12.35
C TYR A 40 -18.38 2.11 12.68
N TYR A 41 -19.41 1.73 11.90
CA TYR A 41 -20.80 2.08 12.19
C TYR A 41 -21.30 1.44 13.49
N TRP A 42 -20.96 0.17 13.73
CA TRP A 42 -21.29 -0.52 14.98
C TRP A 42 -20.60 0.11 16.20
N LEU A 43 -19.31 0.48 16.07
CA LEU A 43 -18.57 1.20 17.13
C LEU A 43 -19.11 2.62 17.36
N TYR A 44 -19.51 3.33 16.31
CA TYR A 44 -20.17 4.64 16.39
C TYR A 44 -21.51 4.55 17.14
N ASN A 45 -22.34 3.58 16.79
CA ASN A 45 -23.64 3.38 17.44
C ASN A 45 -23.48 3.02 18.92
N LEU A 46 -22.53 2.15 19.26
CA LEU A 46 -22.21 1.84 20.67
C LEU A 46 -21.73 3.07 21.46
N ARG A 47 -20.96 3.96 20.84
CA ARG A 47 -20.50 5.21 21.46
C ARG A 47 -21.64 6.18 21.71
N ASN A 48 -22.60 6.27 20.79
CA ASN A 48 -23.69 7.26 20.84
C ASN A 48 -25.01 6.69 21.39
N MET A 49 -25.00 5.53 22.05
CA MET A 49 -26.18 5.09 22.79
C MET A 49 -26.49 6.13 23.89
N GLU A 50 -27.73 6.63 23.93
CA GLU A 50 -28.23 7.55 24.98
C GLU A 50 -28.40 6.82 26.32
N GLN A 51 -27.31 6.26 26.86
CA GLN A 51 -27.26 5.66 28.19
C GLN A 51 -26.23 6.38 29.03
N SER A 52 -26.43 6.38 30.35
CA SER A 52 -25.52 7.04 31.27
C SER A 52 -24.11 6.42 31.18
N GLU A 53 -23.07 7.19 31.52
CA GLU A 53 -21.68 6.75 31.46
C GLU A 53 -21.42 5.45 32.29
N GLN A 54 -22.21 5.22 33.34
CA GLN A 54 -22.14 4.01 34.17
C GLN A 54 -22.75 2.77 33.50
N GLU A 55 -23.84 2.94 32.73
CA GLU A 55 -24.50 1.88 31.97
C GLU A 55 -23.68 1.48 30.75
N GLN A 56 -23.06 2.46 30.09
CA GLN A 56 -22.11 2.18 29.01
C GLN A 56 -20.90 1.40 29.55
N ASN A 57 -20.32 1.84 30.67
CA ASN A 57 -19.20 1.13 31.29
C ASN A 57 -19.56 -0.29 31.71
N THR A 58 -20.78 -0.56 32.18
CA THR A 58 -21.21 -1.94 32.50
C THR A 58 -21.41 -2.81 31.26
N VAL A 59 -21.99 -2.26 30.18
CA VAL A 59 -22.10 -2.98 28.89
C VAL A 59 -20.72 -3.33 28.34
N PHE A 60 -19.77 -2.37 28.35
CA PHE A 60 -18.40 -2.62 27.89
C PHE A 60 -17.63 -3.55 28.82
N THR A 61 -17.80 -3.46 30.14
CA THR A 61 -17.17 -4.40 31.09
C THR A 61 -17.65 -5.82 30.85
N ARG A 62 -18.95 -6.00 30.63
CA ARG A 62 -19.54 -7.30 30.31
C ARG A 62 -19.06 -7.81 28.94
N LEU A 63 -18.87 -6.92 27.97
CA LEU A 63 -18.30 -7.27 26.67
C LEU A 63 -16.81 -7.67 26.80
N GLU A 64 -16.03 -6.96 27.62
CA GLU A 64 -14.63 -7.28 27.92
C GLU A 64 -14.51 -8.62 28.66
N GLU A 65 -15.42 -8.94 29.59
CA GLU A 65 -15.51 -10.24 30.25
C GLU A 65 -15.83 -11.36 29.25
N VAL A 66 -16.77 -11.13 28.33
CA VAL A 66 -17.17 -12.12 27.33
C VAL A 66 -16.07 -12.39 26.30
N VAL A 67 -15.20 -11.42 26.01
CA VAL A 67 -14.16 -11.56 24.96
C VAL A 67 -12.76 -11.84 25.52
N ARG A 68 -12.62 -12.20 26.80
CA ARG A 68 -11.34 -12.76 27.28
C ARG A 68 -11.07 -14.07 26.55
N ILE A 69 -9.88 -14.18 25.96
CA ILE A 69 -9.37 -15.42 25.34
C ILE A 69 -9.40 -16.58 26.35
N ASP A 70 -9.28 -16.27 27.64
CA ASP A 70 -9.35 -17.23 28.75
C ASP A 70 -10.73 -17.90 28.91
N ASN A 71 -11.79 -17.32 28.33
CA ASN A 71 -13.14 -17.88 28.33
C ASN A 71 -13.46 -18.70 27.07
N LEU A 72 -12.51 -18.85 26.14
CA LEU A 72 -12.70 -19.70 24.97
C LEU A 72 -12.52 -21.17 25.35
N SER A 73 -13.41 -22.03 24.84
CA SER A 73 -13.17 -23.46 24.85
C SER A 73 -11.94 -23.82 24.00
N LYS A 74 -11.42 -25.03 24.18
CA LYS A 74 -10.26 -25.51 23.41
C LYS A 74 -10.49 -25.45 21.90
N ASP A 75 -11.68 -25.82 21.45
CA ASP A 75 -12.03 -25.86 20.03
C ASP A 75 -12.15 -24.44 19.44
N GLU A 76 -12.84 -23.54 20.16
CA GLU A 76 -12.96 -22.13 19.79
C GLU A 76 -11.60 -21.41 19.73
N ARG A 77 -10.70 -21.74 20.65
CA ARG A 77 -9.33 -21.22 20.65
C ARG A 77 -8.54 -21.75 19.45
N ALA A 78 -8.68 -23.02 19.11
CA ALA A 78 -8.02 -23.60 17.95
C ALA A 78 -8.51 -22.97 16.63
N GLU A 79 -9.81 -22.74 16.49
CA GLU A 79 -10.38 -22.03 15.34
C GLU A 79 -9.89 -20.58 15.25
N TYR A 80 -9.81 -19.89 16.40
CA TYR A 80 -9.25 -18.54 16.46
C TYR A 80 -7.78 -18.50 16.02
N GLU A 81 -6.94 -19.39 16.56
CA GLU A 81 -5.52 -19.49 16.21
C GLU A 81 -5.34 -19.85 14.73
N ALA A 82 -6.16 -20.74 14.18
CA ALA A 82 -6.16 -21.08 12.75
C ALA A 82 -6.54 -19.87 11.88
N SER A 83 -7.56 -19.10 12.25
CA SER A 83 -7.95 -17.88 11.53
C SER A 83 -6.85 -16.80 11.55
N LEU A 84 -6.18 -16.63 12.70
CA LEU A 84 -5.04 -15.72 12.83
C LEU A 84 -3.86 -16.16 11.98
N LYS A 85 -3.59 -17.47 11.95
CA LYS A 85 -2.53 -18.02 11.11
C LYS A 85 -2.82 -17.74 9.64
N ALA A 86 -4.02 -18.05 9.16
CA ALA A 86 -4.42 -17.79 7.78
C ALA A 86 -4.32 -16.29 7.42
N TYR A 87 -4.75 -15.40 8.31
CA TYR A 87 -4.61 -13.96 8.13
C TYR A 87 -3.13 -13.53 8.00
N HIS A 88 -2.26 -14.02 8.88
CA HIS A 88 -0.83 -13.70 8.84
C HIS A 88 -0.14 -14.27 7.61
N ASP A 89 -0.44 -15.51 7.23
CA ASP A 89 0.10 -16.13 6.02
C ASP A 89 -0.28 -15.31 4.78
N ASN A 90 -1.58 -14.97 4.64
CA ASN A 90 -2.07 -14.15 3.54
C ASN A 90 -1.42 -12.76 3.53
N LYS A 91 -1.31 -12.12 4.69
CA LYS A 91 -0.62 -10.83 4.81
C LYS A 91 0.83 -10.93 4.34
N LYS A 92 1.54 -12.00 4.71
CA LYS A 92 2.93 -12.22 4.31
C LYS A 92 3.09 -12.46 2.82
N VAL A 93 2.19 -13.23 2.21
CA VAL A 93 2.16 -13.42 0.76
C VAL A 93 1.98 -12.08 0.04
N MET A 94 1.05 -11.24 0.50
CA MET A 94 0.81 -9.92 -0.10
C MET A 94 1.98 -8.95 0.09
N GLU A 95 2.58 -8.91 1.29
CA GLU A 95 3.78 -8.11 1.56
C GLU A 95 4.95 -8.50 0.65
N TYR A 96 5.17 -9.81 0.49
CA TYR A 96 6.23 -10.34 -0.36
C TYR A 96 5.99 -10.02 -1.85
N ALA A 97 4.77 -10.23 -2.36
CA ALA A 97 4.41 -9.90 -3.73
C ALA A 97 4.59 -8.40 -4.03
N ALA A 98 4.22 -7.52 -3.09
CA ALA A 98 4.43 -6.09 -3.24
C ALA A 98 5.92 -5.69 -3.24
N ALA A 99 6.75 -6.39 -2.46
CA ALA A 99 8.19 -6.17 -2.45
C ALA A 99 8.84 -6.58 -3.79
N LEU A 100 8.51 -7.78 -4.30
CA LEU A 100 8.98 -8.25 -5.60
C LEU A 100 8.57 -7.32 -6.73
N ALA A 101 7.30 -6.93 -6.80
CA ALA A 101 6.80 -6.05 -7.85
C ALA A 101 7.50 -4.67 -7.84
N ARG A 102 7.87 -4.17 -6.66
CA ARG A 102 8.65 -2.94 -6.54
C ARG A 102 10.07 -3.13 -7.08
N GLU A 103 10.74 -4.21 -6.68
CA GLU A 103 12.11 -4.51 -7.12
C GLU A 103 12.18 -4.70 -8.63
N GLU A 104 11.29 -5.50 -9.21
CA GLU A 104 11.17 -5.68 -10.67
C GLU A 104 10.88 -4.36 -11.38
N GLY A 105 9.98 -3.54 -10.83
CA GLY A 105 9.64 -2.22 -11.37
C GLY A 105 10.85 -1.27 -11.41
N ILE A 106 11.71 -1.30 -10.38
CA ILE A 106 12.94 -0.52 -10.33
C ILE A 106 13.93 -1.02 -11.39
N LEU A 107 14.19 -2.33 -11.45
CA LEU A 107 15.12 -2.91 -12.42
C LEU A 107 14.71 -2.60 -13.87
N ILE A 108 13.44 -2.79 -14.20
CA ILE A 108 12.90 -2.47 -15.54
C ILE A 108 13.01 -0.96 -15.81
N GLY A 109 12.73 -0.13 -14.80
CA GLY A 109 12.83 1.32 -14.90
C GLY A 109 14.27 1.78 -15.19
N GLU A 110 15.24 1.25 -14.45
CA GLU A 110 16.67 1.54 -14.62
C GLU A 110 17.18 1.08 -15.98
N GLU A 111 16.83 -0.14 -16.41
CA GLU A 111 17.26 -0.65 -17.71
C GLU A 111 16.70 0.19 -18.87
N ARG A 112 15.41 0.55 -18.80
CA ARG A 112 14.77 1.41 -19.80
C ARG A 112 15.39 2.82 -19.78
N GLY A 113 15.61 3.38 -18.60
CA GLY A 113 16.23 4.68 -18.42
C GLY A 113 17.64 4.72 -19.00
N LEU A 114 18.45 3.70 -18.73
CA LEU A 114 19.82 3.59 -19.24
C LEU A 114 19.83 3.45 -20.77
N LYS A 115 18.97 2.60 -21.34
CA LYS A 115 18.86 2.43 -22.80
C LYS A 115 18.44 3.73 -23.48
N LYS A 116 17.40 4.38 -22.96
CA LYS A 116 16.89 5.65 -23.50
C LYS A 116 17.95 6.75 -23.40
N GLY A 117 18.53 6.96 -22.22
CA GLY A 117 19.55 7.97 -21.99
C GLY A 117 20.82 7.76 -22.82
N ARG A 118 21.24 6.50 -23.06
CA ARG A 118 22.38 6.22 -23.93
C ARG A 118 22.09 6.53 -25.41
N MET A 119 20.86 6.30 -25.87
CA MET A 119 20.45 6.65 -27.23
C MET A 119 20.33 8.17 -27.40
N GLU A 120 19.62 8.83 -26.50
CA GLU A 120 19.42 10.29 -26.53
C GLU A 120 20.77 11.02 -26.41
N GLY A 121 21.59 10.66 -25.43
CA GLY A 121 22.91 11.28 -25.26
C GLY A 121 23.87 11.02 -26.42
N ARG A 122 23.74 9.88 -27.12
CA ARG A 122 24.52 9.64 -28.36
C ARG A 122 24.07 10.57 -29.49
N VAL A 123 22.76 10.75 -29.66
CA VAL A 123 22.21 11.65 -30.71
C VAL A 123 22.57 13.10 -30.39
N GLU A 124 22.32 13.55 -29.16
CA GLU A 124 22.63 14.92 -28.71
C GLU A 124 24.12 15.21 -28.84
N GLY A 125 24.99 14.30 -28.39
CA GLY A 125 26.44 14.47 -28.52
C GLY A 125 26.92 14.50 -29.97
N LEU A 126 26.31 13.73 -30.87
CA LEU A 126 26.62 13.78 -32.30
C LEU A 126 26.20 15.13 -32.92
N LEU A 127 25.03 15.64 -32.57
CA LEU A 127 24.54 16.94 -33.05
C LEU A 127 25.40 18.09 -32.52
N GLU A 128 25.75 18.06 -31.23
CA GLU A 128 26.62 19.08 -30.62
C GLU A 128 28.01 19.08 -31.26
N ALA A 129 28.61 17.90 -31.48
CA ALA A 129 29.87 17.77 -32.20
C ALA A 129 29.76 18.32 -33.63
N ALA A 130 28.67 18.02 -34.35
CA ALA A 130 28.44 18.52 -35.70
C ALA A 130 28.31 20.05 -35.75
N HIS A 131 27.60 20.65 -34.78
CA HIS A 131 27.51 22.11 -34.64
C HIS A 131 28.89 22.74 -34.41
N LEU A 132 29.68 22.17 -33.51
CA LEU A 132 31.04 22.66 -33.23
C LEU A 132 31.95 22.53 -34.46
N MET A 133 31.88 21.43 -35.20
CA MET A 133 32.63 21.28 -36.45
C MET A 133 32.25 22.33 -37.48
N LYS A 134 30.95 22.62 -37.64
CA LYS A 134 30.46 23.66 -38.54
C LYS A 134 30.99 25.05 -38.14
N GLN A 135 30.98 25.38 -36.84
CA GLN A 135 31.53 26.64 -36.32
C GLN A 135 33.04 26.76 -36.55
N ASN A 136 33.77 25.66 -36.51
CA ASN A 136 35.22 25.62 -36.76
C ASN A 136 35.59 25.53 -38.25
N GLY A 137 34.62 25.67 -39.16
CA GLY A 137 34.87 25.76 -40.60
C GLY A 137 35.11 24.42 -41.31
N PHE A 138 34.73 23.29 -40.70
CA PHE A 138 34.76 22.00 -41.38
C PHE A 138 33.77 21.99 -42.55
N SER A 139 34.13 21.32 -43.63
CA SER A 139 33.25 21.21 -44.80
C SER A 139 32.06 20.29 -44.53
N PHE A 140 30.98 20.50 -45.29
CA PHE A 140 29.77 19.67 -45.21
C PHE A 140 30.08 18.17 -45.35
N GLU A 141 30.94 17.81 -46.31
CA GLU A 141 31.36 16.43 -46.55
C GLU A 141 32.16 15.85 -45.37
N GLN A 142 33.00 16.66 -44.71
CA GLN A 142 33.74 16.22 -43.53
C GLN A 142 32.83 15.97 -42.34
N ILE A 143 31.86 16.85 -42.09
CA ILE A 143 30.88 16.68 -41.01
C ILE A 143 30.05 15.42 -41.26
N LYS A 144 29.53 15.26 -42.48
CA LYS A 144 28.74 14.08 -42.88
C LYS A 144 29.52 12.78 -42.71
N LEU A 145 30.79 12.75 -43.09
CA LEU A 145 31.63 11.56 -42.96
C LEU A 145 31.87 11.17 -41.49
N VAL A 146 32.05 12.14 -40.60
CA VAL A 146 32.43 11.88 -39.19
C VAL A 146 31.22 11.61 -38.31
N THR A 147 30.12 12.33 -38.51
CA THR A 147 28.93 12.24 -37.64
C THR A 147 27.87 11.28 -38.18
N CYS A 148 27.99 10.88 -39.45
CA CYS A 148 27.03 10.04 -40.17
C CYS A 148 25.60 10.59 -40.15
N LEU A 149 25.42 11.90 -39.96
CA LEU A 149 24.14 12.57 -40.02
C LEU A 149 23.62 12.64 -41.46
N SER A 150 22.30 12.68 -41.60
CA SER A 150 21.64 12.89 -42.88
C SER A 150 21.86 14.30 -43.42
N ASP A 151 21.67 14.47 -44.73
CA ASP A 151 21.82 15.78 -45.35
C ASP A 151 20.84 16.82 -44.80
N GLU A 152 19.63 16.39 -44.41
CA GLU A 152 18.63 17.25 -43.78
C GLU A 152 19.06 17.69 -42.38
N GLU A 153 19.57 16.77 -41.56
CA GLU A 153 20.06 17.09 -40.21
C GLU A 153 21.21 18.11 -40.29
N ILE A 154 22.19 17.91 -41.17
CA ILE A 154 23.34 18.82 -41.29
C ILE A 154 22.94 20.20 -41.85
N ARG A 155 21.95 20.26 -42.74
CA ARG A 155 21.40 21.53 -43.25
C ARG A 155 20.66 22.31 -42.16
N ASN A 156 20.06 21.61 -41.20
CA ASN A 156 19.31 22.19 -40.10
C ASN A 156 20.16 22.49 -38.84
N LEU A 157 21.46 22.14 -38.83
CA LEU A 157 22.46 22.59 -37.84
C LEU A 157 22.78 24.08 -37.99
#